data_AF-A0A2A2KA36-F1
#
_entry.id   AF-A0A2A2KA36-F1
#
_cell.length_a   1.000
_cell.length_b   1.000
_cell.length_c   1.000
_cell.angle_alpha   90.00
_cell.angle_beta   90.00
_cell.angle_gamma   90.00
#
_symmetry.space_group_name_H-M   'P 1'
#
loop_
_entity.id
_entity.type
_entity.pdbx_description
1 polymer ?
#
loop_
_entity_poly.entity_id
_entity_poly.type
_entity_poly.pdbx_seq_one_letter_code
_entity_poly.pdbx_strand_id
1 'polypeptide(L)'
;MFGSILLLFFLPWLDTSPVRSANYRPKYRIFLGVLLLDVLVLGYVGGAEANARNVILGQIASAYYFAHFLIILPWVARSERPRPLPNSITEAVLAKHGGTSLAHSAAQA
;
A
#
# COMPACT_ATOMS: atom_id res chain seq x y z
N MET A 1 -20.25 -9.24 2.04
CA MET A 1 -20.15 -7.84 2.48
C MET A 1 -19.36 -7.69 3.78
N PHE A 2 -19.82 -8.18 4.93
CA PHE A 2 -19.10 -7.98 6.21
C PHE A 2 -17.66 -8.50 6.23
N GLY A 3 -17.37 -9.58 5.49
CA GLY A 3 -16.01 -10.11 5.38
C GLY A 3 -14.98 -9.09 4.90
N SER A 4 -15.32 -8.21 3.94
CA SER A 4 -14.37 -7.20 3.44
C SER A 4 -14.10 -6.11 4.47
N ILE A 5 -15.08 -5.78 5.31
CA ILE A 5 -14.92 -4.82 6.41
C ILE A 5 -14.09 -5.44 7.54
N LEU A 6 -14.44 -6.67 7.96
CA LEU A 6 -13.71 -7.39 9.01
C LEU A 6 -12.24 -7.61 8.66
N LEU A 7 -11.95 -7.91 7.40
CA LEU A 7 -10.59 -8.07 6.87
C LEU A 7 -9.67 -6.88 7.18
N LEU A 8 -10.19 -5.65 7.12
CA LEU A 8 -9.40 -4.44 7.40
C LEU A 8 -8.92 -4.36 8.85
N PHE A 9 -9.66 -4.96 9.79
CA PHE A 9 -9.19 -5.04 11.18
C PHE A 9 -8.01 -5.98 11.32
N PHE A 10 -7.90 -7.02 10.48
CA PHE A 10 -6.77 -7.95 10.49
C PHE A 10 -5.53 -7.41 9.76
N LEU A 11 -5.62 -6.22 9.15
CA LEU A 11 -4.53 -5.63 8.38
C LEU A 11 -3.20 -5.51 9.16
N PRO A 12 -3.18 -5.13 10.46
CA PRO A 12 -1.93 -5.08 11.24
C PRO A 12 -1.21 -6.43 11.37
N TRP A 13 -1.92 -7.55 11.21
CA TRP A 13 -1.35 -8.90 11.26
C TRP A 13 -0.98 -9.43 9.88
N LEU A 14 -1.68 -8.97 8.84
CA LEU A 14 -1.41 -9.34 7.45
C LEU A 14 -0.18 -8.61 6.90
N ASP A 15 0.01 -7.33 7.25
CA ASP A 15 1.21 -6.57 6.87
C ASP A 15 2.33 -6.75 7.90
N THR A 16 3.19 -7.73 7.65
CA THR A 16 4.33 -8.04 8.52
C THR A 16 5.60 -7.25 8.18
N SER A 17 5.51 -6.26 7.29
CA SER A 17 6.66 -5.45 6.88
C SER A 17 7.15 -4.54 8.02
N PRO A 18 8.48 -4.47 8.28
CA PRO A 18 9.05 -3.57 9.29
C PRO A 18 8.94 -2.09 8.90
N VAL A 19 8.76 -1.79 7.61
CA VAL A 19 8.66 -0.43 7.09
C VAL A 19 7.20 -0.02 6.96
N ARG A 20 6.80 0.99 7.75
CA ARG A 20 5.42 1.50 7.81
C ARG A 20 4.99 2.30 6.58
N SER A 21 5.90 3.06 5.98
CA SER A 21 5.55 3.94 4.86
C SER A 21 5.67 3.21 3.53
N ALA A 22 4.59 3.24 2.74
CA ALA A 22 4.54 2.68 1.39
C ALA A 22 5.53 3.34 0.42
N ASN A 23 5.98 4.57 0.69
CA ASN A 23 6.93 5.29 -0.16
C ASN A 23 8.30 4.59 -0.23
N TYR A 24 8.67 3.85 0.81
CA TYR A 24 9.92 3.10 0.89
C TYR A 24 9.74 1.63 0.49
N ARG A 25 8.55 1.23 0.03
CA ARG A 25 8.19 -0.13 -0.41
C ARG A 25 7.72 -0.12 -1.88
N PRO A 26 8.64 -0.15 -2.87
CA PRO A 26 8.31 0.02 -4.28
C PRO A 26 7.28 -0.97 -4.85
N LYS A 27 7.38 -2.27 -4.53
CA LYS A 27 6.42 -3.30 -4.95
C LYS A 27 5.07 -3.09 -4.26
N TYR A 28 5.06 -2.87 -2.93
CA TYR A 28 3.82 -2.62 -2.20
C TYR A 28 3.07 -1.39 -2.75
N ARG A 29 3.80 -0.32 -3.10
CA ARG A 29 3.20 0.88 -3.71
C ARG A 29 2.47 0.60 -5.02
N ILE A 30 3.00 -0.30 -5.86
CA ILE A 30 2.36 -0.69 -7.12
C ILE A 30 1.07 -1.46 -6.81
N PHE A 31 1.13 -2.48 -5.96
CA PHE A 31 -0.06 -3.27 -5.60
C PHE A 31 -1.14 -2.42 -4.91
N LEU A 32 -0.74 -1.44 -4.10
CA LEU A 32 -1.66 -0.48 -3.49
C LEU A 32 -2.34 0.41 -4.54
N GLY A 33 -1.61 0.81 -5.58
CA GLY A 33 -2.19 1.50 -6.75
C GLY A 33 -3.20 0.64 -7.52
N VAL A 34 -2.92 -0.66 -7.67
CA VAL A 34 -3.87 -1.60 -8.29
C VAL A 34 -5.10 -1.81 -7.39
N LEU A 35 -4.94 -1.89 -6.06
CA LEU A 35 -6.07 -1.94 -5.13
C LEU A 35 -6.94 -0.69 -5.24
N LEU A 36 -6.34 0.50 -5.38
CA LEU A 36 -7.11 1.72 -5.58
C LEU A 36 -7.96 1.64 -6.85
N LEU A 37 -7.38 1.16 -7.96
CA LEU A 37 -8.12 0.95 -9.21
C LEU A 37 -9.26 -0.06 -9.03
N ASP A 38 -9.01 -1.17 -8.31
CA ASP A 38 -10.03 -2.19 -8.03
C ASP A 38 -11.20 -1.65 -7.22
N VAL A 39 -10.94 -0.82 -6.19
CA VAL A 39 -11.98 -0.14 -5.41
C VAL A 39 -12.81 0.80 -6.30
N LEU A 40 -12.20 1.51 -7.25
CA LEU A 40 -12.93 2.34 -8.21
C LEU A 40 -13.82 1.50 -9.14
N VAL A 41 -13.34 0.34 -9.59
CA VAL A 41 -14.11 -0.61 -10.40
C VAL A 41 -15.29 -1.17 -9.62
N LEU A 42 -15.08 -1.59 -8.37
CA LEU A 42 -16.15 -2.05 -7.48
C LEU A 42 -17.18 -0.95 -7.21
N GLY A 43 -16.72 0.29 -7.00
CA GLY A 43 -17.59 1.45 -6.84
C GLY A 43 -18.46 1.70 -8.08
N TYR A 44 -17.88 1.59 -9.28
CA TYR A 44 -18.63 1.69 -10.54
C TYR A 44 -19.67 0.58 -10.68
N VAL A 45 -19.27 -0.69 -10.51
CA VAL A 45 -20.18 -1.84 -10.66
C VAL A 45 -21.29 -1.82 -9.61
N GLY A 46 -21.03 -1.31 -8.41
CA GLY A 46 -22.04 -1.19 -7.36
C GLY A 46 -23.19 -0.22 -7.69
N GLY A 47 -22.98 0.75 -8.60
CA GLY A 47 -24.01 1.68 -9.07
C GLY A 47 -24.50 1.41 -10.49
N ALA A 48 -23.93 0.43 -11.19
CA ALA A 48 -24.28 0.11 -12.57
C ALA A 48 -25.43 -0.91 -12.63
N GLU A 49 -26.03 -1.07 -13.82
CA GLU A 49 -27.04 -2.10 -14.06
C GLU A 49 -26.45 -3.51 -13.88
N ALA A 50 -27.29 -4.46 -13.45
CA ALA A 50 -26.92 -5.85 -13.21
C ALA A 50 -26.93 -6.70 -14.50
N ASN A 51 -26.24 -6.25 -15.54
CA ASN A 51 -26.02 -7.00 -16.76
C ASN A 51 -24.81 -7.94 -16.64
N ALA A 52 -24.81 -9.03 -17.42
CA ALA A 52 -23.85 -10.14 -17.28
C ALA A 52 -22.38 -9.69 -17.23
N ARG A 53 -22.00 -8.69 -18.02
CA ARG A 53 -20.64 -8.11 -18.02
C ARG A 53 -20.28 -7.49 -16.67
N ASN A 54 -21.17 -6.69 -16.10
CA ASN A 54 -20.92 -6.01 -14.83
C ASN A 54 -20.91 -6.99 -13.66
N VAL A 55 -21.73 -8.05 -13.72
CA VAL A 55 -21.72 -9.14 -12.73
C VAL A 55 -20.36 -9.85 -12.72
N ILE A 56 -19.85 -10.26 -13.89
CA ILE A 56 -18.54 -10.92 -14.00
C ILE A 56 -17.43 -9.97 -13.54
N LEU A 57 -17.48 -8.70 -13.93
CA LEU A 57 -16.51 -7.70 -13.51
C LEU A 57 -16.51 -7.53 -11.98
N GLY A 58 -17.68 -7.45 -11.36
CA GLY A 58 -17.82 -7.37 -9.90
C GLY A 58 -17.29 -8.61 -9.17
N GLN A 59 -17.48 -9.80 -9.74
CA GLN A 59 -16.93 -11.05 -9.18
C GLN A 59 -15.40 -11.07 -9.23
N ILE A 60 -14.81 -10.72 -10.38
CA ILE A 60 -13.35 -10.66 -10.55
C ILE A 60 -12.76 -9.60 -9.63
N ALA A 61 -13.34 -8.40 -9.57
CA ALA A 61 -12.87 -7.32 -8.72
C ALA A 61 -12.97 -7.70 -7.24
N SER A 62 -14.09 -8.31 -6.81
CA SER A 62 -14.24 -8.81 -5.44
C SER A 62 -13.21 -9.89 -5.10
N ALA A 63 -12.93 -10.82 -6.03
CA ALA A 63 -11.91 -11.84 -5.84
C ALA A 63 -10.51 -11.22 -5.70
N TYR A 64 -10.19 -10.22 -6.54
CA TYR A 64 -8.93 -9.47 -6.44
C TYR A 64 -8.82 -8.73 -5.10
N TYR A 65 -9.89 -8.06 -4.64
CA TYR A 65 -9.91 -7.38 -3.34
C TYR A 65 -9.50 -8.31 -2.20
N PHE A 66 -10.11 -9.49 -2.09
CA PHE A 66 -9.74 -10.46 -1.05
C PHE A 66 -8.34 -11.05 -1.26
N ALA A 67 -7.97 -11.38 -2.49
CA ALA A 67 -6.64 -11.88 -2.82
C ALA A 67 -5.54 -10.85 -2.47
N HIS A 68 -5.82 -9.56 -2.64
CA HIS A 68 -4.90 -8.49 -2.32
C HIS A 68 -4.47 -8.56 -0.85
N PHE A 69 -5.43 -8.59 0.07
CA PHE A 69 -5.13 -8.59 1.50
C PHE A 69 -4.67 -9.96 2.03
N LEU A 70 -5.25 -11.06 1.55
CA LEU A 70 -4.98 -12.39 2.12
C LEU A 70 -3.74 -13.07 1.52
N ILE A 71 -3.40 -12.75 0.26
CA ILE A 71 -2.34 -13.45 -0.48
C ILE A 71 -1.23 -12.48 -0.87
N ILE A 72 -1.56 -11.44 -1.64
CA ILE A 72 -0.58 -10.53 -2.23
C ILE A 72 0.16 -9.77 -1.13
N LEU A 73 -0.56 -9.22 -0.15
CA LEU A 73 0.01 -8.37 0.87
C LEU A 73 0.99 -9.15 1.79
N PRO A 74 0.65 -10.33 2.37
CA PRO A 74 1.61 -11.14 3.12
C PRO A 74 2.80 -11.60 2.27
N TRP A 75 2.59 -11.90 0.99
CA TRP A 75 3.65 -12.30 0.07
C TRP A 75 4.62 -11.15 -0.22
N VAL A 76 4.10 -9.96 -0.52
CA VAL A 76 4.91 -8.75 -0.76
C VAL A 76 5.68 -8.37 0.50
N ALA A 77 5.04 -8.37 1.67
CA ALA A 77 5.68 -8.05 2.95
C ALA A 77 6.90 -8.94 3.25
N ARG A 78 6.87 -10.22 2.84
CA ARG A 78 7.98 -11.17 3.03
C ARG A 78 9.05 -11.11 1.95
N SER A 79 8.67 -10.82 0.70
CA SER A 79 9.57 -10.88 -0.47
C SER A 79 10.29 -9.55 -0.76
N GLU A 80 9.71 -8.43 -0.34
CA GLU A 80 10.20 -7.11 -0.69
C GLU A 80 11.42 -6.68 0.13
N ARG A 81 12.36 -5.98 -0.53
CA ARG A 81 13.48 -5.29 0.13
C ARG A 81 13.16 -3.79 0.20
N PRO A 82 12.85 -3.25 1.39
CA PRO A 82 12.53 -1.83 1.53
C PRO A 82 13.74 -0.94 1.23
N ARG A 83 13.46 0.29 0.78
CA ARG A 83 14.46 1.36 0.63
C ARG A 83 14.88 1.87 2.02
N PRO A 84 16.10 2.41 2.16
CA PRO A 84 16.55 3.00 3.41
C PRO A 84 15.62 4.14 3.83
N LEU A 85 15.26 4.12 5.11
CA LEU A 85 14.51 5.20 5.76
C LEU A 85 15.50 6.27 6.23
N PRO A 86 15.15 7.56 6.14
CA PRO A 86 15.92 8.62 6.79
C PRO A 86 15.91 8.43 8.31
N ASN A 87 17.00 8.80 8.99
CA ASN A 87 17.13 8.60 10.43
C ASN A 87 16.25 9.57 11.23
N SER A 88 15.91 10.72 10.63
CA SER A 88 15.03 11.71 11.24
C SER A 88 14.14 12.39 10.20
N ILE A 89 13.04 12.97 10.69
CA ILE A 89 12.17 13.82 9.87
C ILE A 89 12.93 15.05 9.37
N THR A 90 13.78 15.64 10.21
CA THR A 90 14.60 16.81 9.85
C THR A 90 15.54 16.51 8.69
N GLU A 91 16.20 15.35 8.71
CA GLU A 91 17.03 14.88 7.60
C GLU A 91 16.21 14.71 6.31
N ALA A 92 15.03 14.10 6.40
CA ALA A 92 14.14 13.93 5.25
C ALA A 92 13.68 15.26 4.63
N VAL A 93 13.44 16.28 5.47
CA VAL A 93 13.03 17.62 5.04
C VAL A 93 14.21 18.40 4.46
N LEU A 94 15.37 18.39 5.12
CA LEU A 94 16.58 19.08 4.65
C LEU A 94 17.08 18.52 3.33
N ALA A 95 17.09 17.18 3.18
CA ALA A 95 17.45 16.52 1.94
C ALA A 95 16.56 16.94 0.75
N LYS A 96 15.28 17.25 1.01
CA LYS A 96 14.35 17.75 -0.01
C LYS A 96 14.59 19.21 -0.38
N HIS A 97 15.10 20.03 0.55
CA HIS A 97 15.31 21.48 0.38
C HIS A 97 16.78 21.88 0.14
N GLY A 98 17.68 20.91 -0.08
CA GLY A 98 19.10 21.17 -0.32
C GLY A 98 19.90 21.62 0.91
N GLY A 99 19.37 21.40 2.11
CA GLY A 99 20.06 21.71 3.37
C GLY A 99 21.15 20.69 3.69
N THR A 100 22.32 21.16 4.10
CA THR A 100 23.44 20.33 4.55
C THR A 100 22.99 19.45 5.73
N SER A 101 23.28 18.15 5.66
CA SER A 101 22.97 17.21 6.75
C SER A 101 23.53 17.73 8.08
N LEU A 102 22.70 17.77 9.14
CA LEU A 102 23.12 18.17 10.49
C LEU A 102 24.29 17.32 11.00
N ALA A 103 24.43 16.08 10.53
CA ALA A 103 25.56 15.21 10.85
C ALA A 103 26.90 15.75 10.30
N HIS A 104 26.87 16.48 9.18
CA HIS A 104 28.05 17.13 8.61
C HIS A 104 28.42 18.40 9.39
N SER A 105 27.43 19.15 9.88
CA SER A 105 27.67 20.33 10.73
C SER A 105 28.14 19.98 12.14
N ALA A 106 27.64 18.89 12.73
CA ALA A 106 28.07 18.43 14.05
C ALA A 106 29.47 17.78 14.04
N ALA A 107 29.91 17.23 12.90
CA ALA A 107 31.27 16.69 12.74
C ALA A 107 32.33 17.76 12.44
N GLN A 108 31.91 19.01 12.18
CA GLN A 108 32.79 20.14 11.88
C GLN A 108 32.90 21.17 13.03
N ALA A 109 32.26 20.89 14.17
CA ALA A 109 32.34 21.68 15.41
C ALA A 109 33.16 20.92 16.46
#